data_AF-A0A220UI10-F1
#
_entry.id   AF-A0A220UI10-F1
#
_cell.length_a   1.000
_cell.length_b   1.000
_cell.length_c   1.000
_cell.angle_alpha   90.00
_cell.angle_beta   90.00
_cell.angle_gamma   90.00
#
_symmetry.space_group_name_H-M   'P 1'
#
loop_
_entity.id
_entity.type
_entity.pdbx_description
1 polymer ?
#
loop_
_entity_poly.entity_id
_entity_poly.type
_entity_poly.pdbx_seq_one_letter_code
_entity_poly.pdbx_strand_id
1 'polypeptide(L)'
;MTPTTLDRGLALTVALRLDRSHEQCAAWIESADRVCGRDALRPWLCKRHETVAKRRLEKEVAQEKAQAEQARQRAEEQRPAREARLAQINARLDQIDPFRADGNADTAAMCAPLSQRLPSDTRIAELARLYRERDALMRTLRTH
;
A
#
# COMPACT_ATOMS: atom_id res chain seq x y z
N MET A 1 -11.18 -37.63 -3.64
CA MET A 1 -9.83 -37.03 -3.49
C MET A 1 -9.91 -35.93 -2.44
N THR A 2 -8.95 -35.79 -1.53
CA THR A 2 -8.98 -34.69 -0.56
C THR A 2 -8.53 -33.38 -1.24
N PRO A 3 -9.38 -32.35 -1.30
CA PRO A 3 -9.01 -31.07 -1.92
C PRO A 3 -7.89 -30.37 -1.16
N THR A 4 -6.95 -29.79 -1.90
CA THR A 4 -5.86 -28.99 -1.32
C THR A 4 -6.20 -27.50 -1.24
N THR A 5 -5.40 -26.73 -0.50
CA THR A 5 -5.51 -25.25 -0.47
C THR A 5 -5.34 -24.64 -1.86
N LEU A 6 -4.46 -25.22 -2.70
CA LEU A 6 -4.27 -24.77 -4.08
C LEU A 6 -5.50 -25.01 -4.95
N ASP A 7 -6.15 -26.17 -4.78
CA ASP A 7 -7.41 -26.46 -5.49
C ASP A 7 -8.52 -25.49 -5.09
N ARG A 8 -8.60 -25.21 -3.79
CA ARG A 8 -9.56 -24.23 -3.25
C ARG A 8 -9.32 -22.84 -3.82
N GLY A 9 -8.07 -22.36 -3.82
CA GLY A 9 -7.70 -21.06 -4.36
C GLY A 9 -8.05 -20.94 -5.85
N LEU A 10 -7.69 -21.94 -6.65
CA LEU A 10 -8.01 -21.95 -8.08
C LEU A 10 -9.52 -21.98 -8.35
N ALA A 11 -10.29 -22.73 -7.55
CA ALA A 11 -11.74 -22.79 -7.70
C ALA A 11 -12.40 -21.43 -7.38
N LEU A 12 -11.91 -20.71 -6.38
CA LEU A 12 -12.44 -19.40 -5.98
C LEU A 12 -12.24 -18.31 -7.05
N THR A 13 -11.32 -18.48 -8.00
CA THR A 13 -11.18 -17.55 -9.14
C THR A 13 -12.41 -17.53 -10.07
N VAL A 14 -13.25 -18.57 -10.01
CA VAL A 14 -14.45 -18.72 -10.87
C VAL A 14 -15.72 -19.08 -10.11
N ALA A 15 -15.62 -19.45 -8.83
CA ALA A 15 -16.75 -19.79 -7.98
C ALA A 15 -17.02 -18.68 -6.97
N LEU A 16 -18.28 -18.30 -6.77
CA LEU A 16 -18.66 -17.36 -5.70
C LEU A 16 -18.51 -17.99 -4.31
N ARG A 17 -18.82 -19.29 -4.20
CA ARG A 17 -18.79 -20.09 -2.97
C ARG A 17 -18.44 -21.54 -3.32
N LEU A 18 -17.89 -22.27 -2.36
CA LEU A 18 -17.55 -23.70 -2.47
C LEU A 18 -18.41 -24.53 -1.50
N ASP A 19 -19.72 -24.34 -1.59
CA ASP A 19 -20.74 -25.01 -0.76
C ASP A 19 -21.16 -26.38 -1.32
N ARG A 20 -20.72 -26.73 -2.53
CA ARG A 20 -21.00 -28.01 -3.18
C ARG A 20 -19.94 -29.07 -2.88
N SER A 21 -20.33 -30.32 -3.15
CA SER A 21 -19.38 -31.44 -3.20
C SER A 21 -18.19 -31.09 -4.09
N HIS A 22 -16.99 -31.47 -3.67
CA HIS A 22 -15.78 -31.28 -4.46
C HIS A 22 -15.79 -32.06 -5.78
N GLU A 23 -16.72 -33.00 -5.94
CA GLU A 23 -16.94 -33.79 -7.15
C GLU A 23 -17.79 -33.05 -8.20
N GLN A 24 -18.34 -31.88 -7.87
CA GLN A 24 -19.14 -31.07 -8.79
C GLN A 24 -18.53 -29.69 -9.00
N CYS A 25 -18.64 -29.20 -10.23
CA CYS A 25 -18.13 -27.90 -10.60
C CYS A 25 -18.91 -26.77 -9.94
N ALA A 26 -18.25 -26.00 -9.08
CA ALA A 26 -18.82 -24.88 -8.34
C ALA A 26 -18.71 -23.53 -9.07
N ALA A 27 -18.18 -23.51 -10.30
CA ALA A 27 -18.02 -22.28 -11.08
C ALA A 27 -19.37 -21.58 -11.32
N TRP A 28 -19.38 -20.27 -11.10
CA TRP A 28 -20.54 -19.42 -11.35
C TRP A 28 -20.57 -18.99 -12.82
N ILE A 29 -21.71 -19.19 -13.47
CA ILE A 29 -21.96 -18.81 -14.86
C ILE A 29 -22.87 -17.60 -14.84
N GLU A 30 -22.28 -16.41 -14.90
CA GLU A 30 -22.98 -15.13 -14.84
C GLU A 30 -24.09 -15.01 -15.90
N SER A 31 -23.82 -15.43 -17.14
CA SER A 31 -24.79 -15.34 -18.24
C SER A 31 -26.02 -16.24 -18.07
N ALA A 32 -25.97 -17.21 -17.17
CA ALA A 32 -27.06 -18.14 -16.90
C ALA A 32 -27.53 -18.06 -15.44
N ASP A 33 -27.01 -17.09 -14.68
CA ASP A 33 -27.29 -16.86 -13.26
C ASP A 33 -27.31 -18.14 -12.41
N ARG A 34 -26.36 -19.05 -12.69
CA ARG A 34 -26.33 -20.37 -12.04
C ARG A 34 -24.93 -20.94 -11.90
N VAL A 35 -24.81 -21.91 -11.01
CA VAL A 35 -23.61 -22.75 -10.87
C VAL A 35 -23.57 -23.80 -11.98
N CYS A 36 -22.37 -24.11 -12.48
CA CYS A 36 -22.12 -25.09 -13.54
C CYS A 36 -22.64 -26.50 -13.22
N GLY A 37 -22.30 -27.05 -12.06
CA GLY A 37 -22.79 -28.35 -11.57
C GLY A 37 -22.29 -29.60 -12.29
N ARG A 38 -21.51 -29.48 -13.38
CA ARG A 38 -20.90 -30.63 -14.09
C ARG A 38 -19.90 -31.38 -13.21
N ASP A 39 -19.65 -32.65 -13.52
CA ASP A 39 -18.63 -33.45 -12.84
C ASP A 39 -17.26 -32.77 -12.87
N ALA A 40 -16.63 -32.77 -11.71
CA ALA A 40 -15.36 -32.14 -11.47
C ALA A 40 -14.23 -33.08 -11.91
N LEU A 41 -13.32 -32.57 -12.75
CA LEU A 41 -12.08 -33.25 -13.10
C LEU A 41 -11.00 -32.98 -12.05
N ARG A 42 -11.07 -31.80 -11.45
CA ARG A 42 -10.27 -31.31 -10.33
C ARG A 42 -11.23 -30.80 -9.27
N PRO A 43 -10.94 -30.87 -7.95
CA PRO A 43 -11.90 -30.46 -6.93
C PRO A 43 -12.62 -29.13 -7.24
N TRP A 44 -13.94 -29.17 -7.30
CA TRP A 44 -14.86 -28.08 -7.67
C TRP A 44 -14.77 -27.51 -9.09
N LEU A 45 -14.01 -28.11 -10.00
CA LEU A 45 -13.79 -27.60 -11.35
C LEU A 45 -13.92 -28.70 -12.42
N CYS A 46 -14.82 -28.48 -13.37
CA CYS A 46 -14.81 -29.23 -14.63
C CYS A 46 -13.70 -28.70 -15.55
N LYS A 47 -13.29 -29.49 -16.54
CA LYS A 47 -12.19 -29.16 -17.49
C LYS A 47 -12.26 -27.74 -18.08
N ARG A 48 -13.46 -27.27 -18.43
CA ARG A 48 -13.68 -25.92 -18.98
C ARG A 48 -13.33 -24.85 -17.94
N HIS A 49 -13.87 -24.96 -16.74
CA HIS A 49 -13.70 -23.95 -15.69
C HIS A 49 -12.33 -24.01 -15.04
N GLU A 50 -11.66 -25.17 -15.06
CA GLU A 50 -10.23 -25.26 -14.73
C GLU A 50 -9.39 -24.38 -15.67
N THR A 51 -9.64 -24.47 -16.97
CA THR A 51 -8.91 -23.69 -17.97
C THR A 51 -9.17 -22.19 -17.80
N VAL A 52 -10.42 -21.80 -17.55
CA VAL A 52 -10.80 -20.40 -17.29
C VAL A 52 -10.14 -19.89 -16.01
N ALA A 53 -10.18 -20.67 -14.93
CA ALA A 53 -9.56 -20.31 -13.66
C ALA A 53 -8.05 -20.08 -13.80
N LYS A 54 -7.35 -20.98 -14.49
CA LYS A 54 -5.90 -20.83 -14.78
C LYS A 54 -5.61 -19.54 -15.54
N ARG A 55 -6.36 -19.25 -16.61
CA ARG A 55 -6.18 -18.02 -17.41
C ARG A 55 -6.47 -16.75 -16.61
N ARG A 56 -7.48 -16.77 -15.73
CA ARG A 56 -7.79 -15.62 -14.86
C ARG A 56 -6.67 -15.39 -13.84
N LEU A 57 -6.19 -16.45 -13.21
CA LEU A 57 -5.07 -16.38 -12.27
C LEU A 57 -3.79 -15.84 -12.95
N GLU A 58 -3.45 -16.33 -14.14
CA GLU A 58 -2.32 -15.82 -14.91
C GLU A 58 -2.46 -14.33 -15.23
N LYS A 59 -3.68 -13.89 -15.59
CA LYS A 59 -3.98 -12.48 -15.85
C LYS A 59 -3.87 -11.63 -14.58
N GLU A 60 -4.41 -12.08 -13.46
CA GLU A 60 -4.32 -11.39 -12.17
C GLU A 60 -2.86 -11.21 -11.75
N VAL A 61 -2.05 -12.27 -11.80
CA VAL A 61 -0.61 -12.20 -11.50
C VAL A 61 0.11 -11.23 -12.44
N ALA A 62 -0.21 -11.23 -13.74
CA ALA A 62 0.38 -10.29 -14.69
C ALA A 62 -0.03 -8.84 -14.39
N GLN A 63 -1.29 -8.60 -14.01
CA GLN A 63 -1.79 -7.29 -13.63
C GLN A 63 -1.15 -6.78 -12.34
N GLU A 64 -1.03 -7.61 -11.31
CA GLU A 64 -0.35 -7.27 -10.06
C GLU A 64 1.11 -6.87 -10.31
N LYS A 65 1.82 -7.65 -11.14
CA LYS A 65 3.20 -7.29 -11.54
C LYS A 65 3.27 -5.96 -12.28
N ALA A 66 2.38 -5.73 -13.24
CA ALA A 66 2.33 -4.48 -13.98
C ALA A 66 2.00 -3.28 -13.08
N GLN A 67 1.07 -3.43 -12.14
CA GLN A 67 0.73 -2.40 -11.17
C GLN A 67 1.88 -2.12 -10.20
N ALA A 68 2.56 -3.16 -9.71
CA ALA A 68 3.72 -3.02 -8.84
C ALA A 68 4.87 -2.28 -9.56
N GLU A 69 5.11 -2.61 -10.83
CA GLU A 69 6.12 -1.93 -11.65
C GLU A 69 5.76 -0.45 -11.89
N GLN A 70 4.52 -0.16 -12.27
CA GLN A 70 4.05 1.23 -12.41
C GLN A 70 4.15 2.02 -11.10
N ALA A 71 3.85 1.39 -9.96
CA ALA A 71 3.98 2.03 -8.66
C ALA A 71 5.44 2.36 -8.32
N ARG A 72 6.38 1.48 -8.66
CA ARG A 72 7.83 1.71 -8.51
C ARG A 72 8.29 2.87 -9.38
N GLN A 73 7.94 2.87 -10.67
CA GLN A 73 8.28 3.94 -11.60
C GLN A 73 7.76 5.29 -11.11
N ARG A 74 6.49 5.37 -10.70
CA ARG A 74 5.92 6.60 -10.13
C ARG A 74 6.61 7.04 -8.85
N ALA A 75 7.08 6.10 -8.02
CA ALA A 75 7.82 6.43 -6.80
C ALA A 75 9.19 7.02 -7.12
N GLU A 76 9.89 6.47 -8.10
CA GLU A 76 11.17 6.98 -8.60
C GLU A 76 11.02 8.37 -9.24
N GLU A 77 10.01 8.56 -10.10
CA GLU A 77 9.69 9.85 -10.72
C GLU A 77 9.38 10.94 -9.68
N GLN A 78 8.68 10.58 -8.61
CA GLN A 78 8.30 11.52 -7.54
C GLN A 78 9.41 11.74 -6.50
N ARG A 79 10.45 10.88 -6.47
CA ARG A 79 11.55 10.98 -5.50
C ARG A 79 12.20 12.37 -5.47
N PRO A 80 12.64 12.97 -6.59
CA PRO A 80 13.27 14.30 -6.56
C PRO A 80 12.33 15.38 -6.04
N ALA A 81 11.03 15.31 -6.37
CA ALA A 81 10.04 16.27 -5.87
C ALA A 81 9.84 16.14 -4.35
N ARG A 82 9.84 14.91 -3.82
CA ARG A 82 9.75 14.63 -2.38
C ARG A 82 11.00 15.10 -1.64
N GLU A 83 12.19 14.88 -2.20
CA GLU A 83 13.46 15.38 -1.65
C GLU A 83 13.50 16.91 -1.62
N ALA A 84 13.10 17.57 -2.71
CA ALA A 84 12.99 19.02 -2.78
C ALA A 84 12.00 19.56 -1.72
N ARG A 85 10.85 18.89 -1.53
CA ARG A 85 9.89 19.26 -0.50
C ARG A 85 10.46 19.08 0.91
N LEU A 86 11.19 17.99 1.17
CA LEU A 86 11.85 17.76 2.44
C LEU A 86 12.89 18.85 2.74
N ALA A 87 13.66 19.26 1.73
CA ALA A 87 14.62 20.36 1.85
C ALA A 87 13.92 21.68 2.20
N GLN A 88 12.80 22.01 1.55
CA GLN A 88 11.99 23.19 1.87
C GLN A 88 11.47 23.17 3.32
N ILE A 89 10.96 22.03 3.78
CA ILE A 89 10.45 21.86 5.15
C ILE A 89 11.59 22.01 6.15
N ASN A 90 12.76 21.44 5.86
CA ASN A 90 13.93 21.60 6.72
C ASN A 90 14.37 23.06 6.81
N ALA A 91 14.49 23.76 5.68
CA ALA A 91 14.82 25.18 5.68
C ALA A 91 13.79 26.02 6.46
N ARG A 92 12.49 25.70 6.36
CA ARG A 92 11.45 26.38 7.13
C ARG A 92 11.54 26.07 8.63
N LEU A 93 11.84 24.83 9.00
CA LEU A 93 12.06 24.44 10.37
C LEU A 93 13.29 25.14 10.96
N ASP A 94 14.39 25.26 10.21
CA ASP A 94 15.59 25.98 10.68
C ASP A 94 15.32 27.49 10.88
N GLN A 95 14.39 28.08 10.12
CA GLN A 95 13.95 29.47 10.34
C GLN A 95 13.07 29.66 11.58
N ILE A 96 12.15 28.72 11.82
CA ILE A 96 11.19 28.81 12.94
C ILE A 96 11.82 28.34 14.24
N ASP A 97 12.67 27.33 14.19
CA ASP A 97 13.37 26.71 15.31
C ASP A 97 14.88 26.65 14.99
N PRO A 98 15.58 27.79 15.15
CA PRO A 98 17.01 27.89 14.83
C PRO A 98 17.89 27.04 15.76
N PHE A 99 17.35 26.56 16.89
CA PHE A 99 18.09 25.77 17.86
C PHE A 99 17.94 24.25 17.64
N ARG A 100 17.10 23.80 16.70
CA ARG A 100 16.83 22.36 16.52
C ARG A 100 18.05 21.52 16.13
N ALA A 101 19.09 22.14 15.57
CA ALA A 101 20.24 21.47 15.00
C ALA A 101 21.40 21.26 15.99
N ASP A 102 21.44 22.01 17.10
CA ASP A 102 22.57 21.98 18.03
C ASP A 102 22.27 21.15 19.28
N GLY A 103 23.09 20.12 19.54
CA GLY A 103 23.05 19.35 20.78
C GLY A 103 23.44 20.15 22.04
N ASN A 104 23.95 21.38 21.86
CA ASN A 104 24.25 22.37 22.90
C ASN A 104 23.21 23.52 22.92
N ALA A 105 22.05 23.32 22.28
CA ALA A 105 20.99 24.32 22.18
C ALA A 105 20.52 24.87 23.52
N ASP A 106 20.60 24.09 24.60
CA ASP A 106 20.05 24.47 25.90
C ASP A 106 20.72 25.74 26.47
N THR A 107 22.04 25.88 26.36
CA THR A 107 22.74 27.10 26.81
C THR A 107 22.55 28.28 25.87
N ALA A 108 22.44 28.05 24.56
CA ALA A 108 22.20 29.10 23.57
C ALA A 108 20.75 29.64 23.61
N ALA A 109 19.77 28.76 23.80
CA ALA A 109 18.36 29.11 23.93
C ALA A 109 18.10 29.91 25.22
N MET A 110 18.84 29.66 26.29
CA MET A 110 18.77 30.42 27.55
C MET A 110 19.29 31.86 27.44
N CYS A 111 19.99 32.20 26.36
CA CYS A 111 20.42 33.56 26.04
C CYS A 111 19.53 34.24 24.99
N ALA A 112 18.62 33.50 24.34
CA ALA A 112 17.73 34.04 23.29
C ALA A 112 16.58 34.89 23.88
N PRO A 113 15.93 35.80 23.15
CA PRO A 113 14.73 36.50 23.61
C PRO A 113 13.61 35.54 24.07
N LEU A 114 12.82 35.92 25.08
CA LEU A 114 11.68 35.12 25.58
C LEU A 114 10.69 34.74 24.46
N SER A 115 10.46 35.62 23.49
CA SER A 115 9.60 35.36 22.32
C SER A 115 10.14 34.29 21.36
N GLN A 116 11.44 33.96 21.43
CA GLN A 116 12.04 32.83 20.73
C GLN A 116 12.04 31.55 21.58
N ARG A 117 12.03 31.67 22.92
CA ARG A 117 11.96 30.52 23.85
C ARG A 117 10.52 30.01 24.07
N LEU A 118 9.54 30.92 24.04
CA LEU A 118 8.12 30.67 24.26
C LEU A 118 7.36 31.03 22.97
N PRO A 119 7.36 30.12 21.97
CA PRO A 119 6.63 30.35 20.73
C PRO A 119 5.12 30.51 20.99
N SER A 120 4.47 31.36 20.18
CA SER A 120 3.00 31.49 20.21
C SER A 120 2.32 30.18 19.82
N ASP A 121 1.06 29.98 20.24
CA ASP A 121 0.26 28.80 19.88
C ASP A 121 0.19 28.57 18.36
N THR A 122 0.12 29.66 17.58
CA THR A 122 0.16 29.62 16.12
C THR A 122 1.48 29.07 15.58
N ARG A 123 2.61 29.43 16.19
CA ARG A 123 3.95 28.95 15.84
C ARG A 123 4.15 27.50 16.28
N ILE A 124 3.62 27.11 17.43
CA ILE A 124 3.61 25.72 17.91
C ILE A 124 2.82 24.82 16.93
N ALA A 125 1.64 25.29 16.49
CA ALA A 125 0.82 24.57 15.52
C ALA A 125 1.53 24.41 14.15
N GLU A 126 2.21 25.45 13.68
CA GLU A 126 3.00 25.40 12.45
C GLU A 126 4.16 24.40 12.57
N LEU A 127 4.93 24.43 13.66
CA LEU A 127 6.01 23.47 13.93
C LEU A 127 5.49 22.04 13.93
N ALA A 128 4.41 21.76 14.66
CA ALA A 128 3.83 20.43 14.74
C ALA A 128 3.38 19.91 13.35
N ARG A 129 2.83 20.79 12.50
CA ARG A 129 2.47 20.44 11.11
C ARG A 129 3.71 20.08 10.29
N LEU A 130 4.77 20.90 10.35
CA LEU A 130 5.99 20.69 9.58
C LEU A 130 6.74 19.42 10.01
N TYR A 131 6.81 19.11 11.30
CA TYR A 131 7.39 17.87 11.79
C TYR A 131 6.62 16.63 11.30
N ARG A 132 5.28 16.65 11.36
CA ARG A 132 4.46 15.55 10.81
C ARG A 132 4.69 15.34 9.32
N GLU A 133 4.75 16.43 8.56
CA GLU A 133 4.99 16.39 7.11
C GLU A 133 6.40 15.86 6.79
N ARG A 134 7.42 16.32 7.51
CA ARG A 134 8.80 15.84 7.42
C ARG A 134 8.88 14.33 7.69
N ASP A 135 8.27 13.87 8.78
CA ASP A 135 8.34 12.47 9.18
C ASP A 135 7.58 11.57 8.19
N ALA A 136 6.47 12.04 7.63
CA ALA A 136 5.78 11.36 6.54
C ALA A 136 6.67 11.23 5.30
N LEU A 137 7.31 12.32 4.86
CA LEU A 137 8.21 12.31 3.71
C LEU A 137 9.43 11.41 3.93
N MET A 138 10.07 11.48 5.11
CA MET A 138 11.19 10.61 5.44
C MET A 138 10.80 9.13 5.44
N ARG A 139 9.61 8.78 5.94
CA ARG A 139 9.12 7.39 5.85
C ARG A 139 8.96 6.95 4.40
N THR A 140 8.38 7.80 3.54
CA THR A 140 8.22 7.47 2.11
C THR A 140 9.56 7.35 1.38
N LEU A 141 10.56 8.17 1.72
CA LEU A 141 11.88 8.13 1.08
C LEU A 141 12.75 6.96 1.56
N ARG A 142 12.52 6.42 2.76
CA ARG A 142 13.25 5.25 3.29
C ARG A 142 12.69 3.91 2.81
N THR A 143 11.46 3.88 2.32
CA THR A 143 10.73 2.65 1.96
C THR A 143 10.80 2.32 0.47
N HIS A 144 11.48 3.15 -0.32
CA HIS A 144 11.76 2.98 -1.75
C HIS A 144 13.26 2.97 -1.98
#